data_AF-A0A7X9B508-F1
#
_entry.id   AF-A0A7X9B508-F1
#
_cell.length_a   1.000
_cell.length_b   1.000
_cell.length_c   1.000
_cell.angle_alpha   90.00
_cell.angle_beta   90.00
_cell.angle_gamma   90.00
#
_symmetry.space_group_name_H-M   'P 1'
#
loop_
_entity.id
_entity.type
_entity.pdbx_description
1 polymer ?
#
loop_
_entity_poly.entity_id
_entity_poly.type
_entity_poly.pdbx_seq_one_letter_code
_entity_poly.pdbx_strand_id
1 'polypeptide(L)'
;YPLAYTAPMQRLPNAGKGKVLATVALPYQAPALTGEPKPDASDGFDYNAPNARFASIHSNPPGVYVDNPSLLYAEYGKGRVVYSAAAFEAHDRPANGAVLVNILNLLTDDLGGWSFSAEAPAQVEIVQFTVADKKRHYVNFINSVDAFELPTLCDMKVHVRVAGKVKQVLSLPEEKAMTFVEKDGCVEFAVERLKICRSFAVDWE
;
A
#
# COMPACT_ATOMS: atom_id res chain seq x y z
N TYR A 1 3.78 -1.76 -13.71
CA TYR A 1 5.23 -1.51 -13.63
C TYR A 1 5.84 -2.58 -12.73
N PRO A 2 7.01 -3.15 -13.06
CA PRO A 2 7.65 -4.17 -12.22
C PRO A 2 8.01 -3.61 -10.83
N LEU A 3 7.96 -4.48 -9.82
CA LEU A 3 8.43 -4.15 -8.48
C LEU A 3 9.95 -3.93 -8.50
N ALA A 4 10.41 -2.89 -7.81
CA ALA A 4 11.84 -2.63 -7.63
C ALA A 4 12.34 -3.21 -6.31
N TYR A 5 13.59 -3.68 -6.30
CA TYR A 5 14.32 -4.11 -5.11
C TYR A 5 15.84 -3.95 -5.33
N THR A 6 16.63 -3.73 -4.27
CA THR A 6 18.10 -3.49 -4.33
C THR A 6 18.91 -4.47 -3.50
N ALA A 7 18.24 -5.40 -2.81
CA ALA A 7 18.88 -6.40 -1.97
C ALA A 7 18.95 -7.77 -2.68
N PRO A 8 19.91 -8.64 -2.32
CA PRO A 8 19.85 -10.04 -2.71
C PRO A 8 18.52 -10.65 -2.27
N MET A 9 17.82 -11.30 -3.20
CA MET A 9 16.63 -12.08 -2.86
C MET A 9 17.07 -13.41 -2.25
N GLN A 10 16.47 -13.79 -1.12
CA GLN A 10 16.69 -15.13 -0.58
C GLN A 10 16.02 -16.17 -1.48
N ARG A 11 16.78 -17.15 -1.95
CA ARG A 11 16.21 -18.25 -2.73
C ARG A 11 15.52 -19.23 -1.80
N LEU A 12 14.19 -19.27 -1.85
CA LEU A 12 13.42 -20.28 -1.13
C LEU A 12 13.39 -21.60 -1.92
N PRO A 13 13.79 -22.74 -1.33
CA PRO A 13 13.80 -24.03 -2.03
C PRO A 13 12.40 -24.62 -2.19
N ASN A 14 11.46 -24.26 -1.32
CA ASN A 14 10.05 -24.65 -1.38
C ASN A 14 9.19 -23.70 -0.53
N ALA A 15 7.88 -23.84 -0.60
CA ALA A 15 6.93 -23.01 0.15
C ALA A 15 6.65 -23.51 1.58
N GLY A 16 7.16 -24.69 1.97
CA GLY A 16 6.84 -25.32 3.24
C GLY A 16 5.33 -25.48 3.45
N LYS A 17 4.82 -24.93 4.56
CA LYS A 17 3.38 -24.86 4.87
C LYS A 17 2.68 -23.61 4.29
N GLY A 18 3.42 -22.73 3.64
CA GLY A 18 2.91 -21.46 3.11
C GLY A 18 2.25 -21.63 1.74
N LYS A 19 1.22 -20.82 1.49
CA LYS A 19 0.66 -20.57 0.17
C LYS A 19 1.56 -19.60 -0.59
N VAL A 20 1.96 -19.97 -1.81
CA VAL A 20 2.70 -19.07 -2.70
C VAL A 20 1.77 -17.96 -3.19
N LEU A 21 2.12 -16.72 -2.90
CA LEU A 21 1.42 -15.53 -3.39
C LEU A 21 2.09 -14.96 -4.66
N ALA A 22 3.41 -15.09 -4.76
CA ALA A 22 4.17 -14.65 -5.93
C ALA A 22 5.49 -15.43 -6.07
N THR A 23 5.94 -15.54 -7.32
CA THR A 23 7.28 -15.98 -7.71
C THR A 23 8.04 -14.82 -8.35
N VAL A 24 9.35 -14.97 -8.51
CA VAL A 24 10.20 -13.96 -9.17
C VAL A 24 10.39 -14.30 -10.65
N ALA A 25 10.38 -13.25 -11.47
CA ALA A 25 10.93 -13.31 -12.82
C ALA A 25 12.32 -12.66 -12.79
N LEU A 26 13.36 -13.40 -13.16
CA LEU A 26 14.71 -12.86 -13.23
C LEU A 26 14.86 -12.06 -14.53
N PRO A 27 15.34 -10.80 -14.48
CA PRO A 27 15.59 -10.05 -15.71
C PRO A 27 16.65 -10.77 -16.54
N TYR A 28 16.44 -10.89 -17.86
CA TYR A 28 17.50 -11.38 -18.75
C TYR A 28 18.72 -10.45 -18.64
N GLN A 29 19.93 -11.01 -18.51
CA GLN A 29 21.11 -10.32 -19.05
C GLN A 29 20.83 -10.11 -20.54
N ALA A 30 21.05 -8.91 -21.09
CA ALA A 30 20.89 -8.62 -22.52
C ALA A 30 21.30 -9.84 -23.36
N PRO A 31 20.51 -10.27 -24.36
CA PRO A 31 20.73 -11.53 -25.07
C PRO A 31 22.18 -11.61 -25.52
N ALA A 32 22.98 -12.36 -24.76
CA ALA A 32 24.41 -12.38 -24.93
C ALA A 32 24.70 -13.40 -26.01
N LEU A 33 24.39 -13.10 -27.28
CA LEU A 33 24.90 -13.84 -28.44
C LEU A 33 24.70 -15.39 -28.43
N THR A 34 23.87 -15.91 -27.53
CA THR A 34 23.66 -17.35 -27.29
C THR A 34 22.20 -17.68 -27.53
N GLY A 35 21.79 -17.61 -28.80
CA GLY A 35 20.58 -18.26 -29.33
C GLY A 35 19.34 -18.18 -28.44
N GLU A 36 18.64 -17.05 -28.55
CA GLU A 36 17.22 -16.79 -28.21
C GLU A 36 16.70 -17.15 -26.80
N PRO A 37 15.87 -16.29 -26.18
CA PRO A 37 15.18 -16.68 -24.95
C PRO A 37 14.27 -17.87 -25.27
N LYS A 38 14.36 -18.94 -24.47
CA LYS A 38 13.38 -20.03 -24.55
C LYS A 38 12.00 -19.45 -24.21
N PRO A 39 11.04 -19.46 -25.15
CA PRO A 39 9.69 -18.96 -24.92
C PRO A 39 9.05 -19.67 -23.73
N ASP A 40 8.51 -18.92 -22.77
CA ASP A 40 7.57 -19.46 -21.79
C ASP A 40 6.17 -19.31 -22.35
N ALA A 41 5.50 -20.41 -22.70
CA ALA A 41 4.16 -20.38 -23.28
C ALA A 41 3.09 -19.78 -22.34
N SER A 42 3.39 -19.58 -21.05
CA SER A 42 2.45 -19.03 -20.06
C SER A 42 2.36 -17.50 -20.04
N ASP A 43 3.27 -16.80 -20.72
CA ASP A 43 3.28 -15.33 -20.77
C ASP A 43 2.35 -14.73 -21.84
N GLY A 44 1.75 -15.58 -22.68
CA GLY A 44 0.85 -15.19 -23.78
C GLY A 44 1.55 -14.44 -24.92
N PHE A 45 2.88 -14.47 -24.99
CA PHE A 45 3.68 -13.76 -25.97
C PHE A 45 4.08 -14.68 -27.14
N ASP A 46 3.80 -14.23 -28.37
CA ASP A 46 4.31 -14.92 -29.56
C ASP A 46 5.75 -14.46 -29.83
N TYR A 47 6.71 -15.25 -29.36
CA TYR A 47 8.14 -15.02 -29.59
C TYR A 47 8.54 -15.10 -31.08
N ASN A 48 7.70 -15.68 -31.93
CA ASN A 48 7.92 -15.70 -33.38
C ASN A 48 7.30 -14.49 -34.09
N ALA A 49 6.57 -13.63 -33.37
CA ALA A 49 5.93 -12.48 -33.98
C ALA A 49 6.99 -11.49 -34.52
N PRO A 50 6.78 -10.88 -35.71
CA PRO A 50 7.75 -9.96 -36.31
C PRO A 50 8.15 -8.78 -35.42
N ASN A 51 7.32 -8.45 -34.43
CA ASN A 51 7.53 -7.37 -33.48
C ASN A 51 8.28 -7.79 -32.20
N ALA A 52 8.58 -9.07 -31.98
CA ALA A 52 9.32 -9.54 -30.81
C ALA A 52 10.71 -8.89 -30.67
N ARG A 53 11.37 -8.58 -31.78
CA ARG A 53 12.64 -7.82 -31.83
C ARG A 53 12.54 -6.37 -31.29
N PHE A 54 11.33 -5.84 -31.15
CA PHE A 54 11.07 -4.52 -30.59
C PHE A 54 10.65 -4.59 -29.11
N ALA A 55 10.62 -5.79 -28.50
CA ALA A 55 10.37 -5.93 -27.07
C ALA A 55 11.49 -5.22 -26.30
N SER A 56 11.09 -4.38 -25.34
CA SER A 56 12.00 -3.63 -24.48
C SER A 56 11.64 -3.83 -23.02
N ILE A 57 12.56 -3.47 -22.13
CA ILE A 57 12.33 -3.49 -20.67
C ILE A 57 11.10 -2.65 -20.24
N HIS A 58 10.65 -1.71 -21.08
CA HIS A 58 9.51 -0.83 -20.83
C HIS A 58 8.20 -1.30 -21.49
N SER A 59 8.22 -2.42 -22.22
CA SER A 59 7.06 -2.95 -22.95
C SER A 59 6.70 -4.36 -22.47
N ASN A 60 7.65 -5.28 -22.57
CA ASN A 60 7.54 -6.65 -22.11
C ASN A 60 8.97 -7.10 -21.74
N PRO A 61 9.44 -6.82 -20.51
CA PRO A 61 10.81 -7.16 -20.14
C PRO A 61 10.98 -8.67 -20.23
N PRO A 62 11.83 -9.19 -21.14
CA PRO A 62 12.09 -10.62 -21.20
C PRO A 62 12.66 -11.07 -19.86
N GLY A 63 12.05 -12.09 -19.26
CA GLY A 63 12.44 -12.61 -17.97
C GLY A 63 12.38 -14.12 -17.95
N VAL A 64 13.25 -14.75 -17.15
CA VAL A 64 13.12 -16.17 -16.84
C VAL A 64 12.24 -16.27 -15.61
N TYR A 65 11.01 -16.74 -15.79
CA TYR A 65 10.14 -17.12 -14.68
C TYR A 65 10.76 -18.31 -13.97
N VAL A 66 10.89 -18.21 -12.66
CA VAL A 66 11.36 -19.32 -11.82
C VAL A 66 10.26 -19.72 -10.86
N ASP A 67 10.15 -21.02 -10.59
CA ASP A 67 9.16 -21.55 -9.63
C ASP A 67 9.57 -21.34 -8.16
N ASN A 68 10.67 -20.61 -7.93
CA ASN A 68 11.11 -20.29 -6.58
C ASN A 68 10.08 -19.35 -5.93
N PRO A 69 9.49 -19.74 -4.77
CA PRO A 69 8.57 -18.87 -4.07
C PRO A 69 9.27 -17.59 -3.62
N SER A 70 8.60 -16.45 -3.76
CA SER A 70 9.17 -15.13 -3.42
C SER A 70 8.29 -14.34 -2.46
N LEU A 71 6.98 -14.59 -2.46
CA LEU A 71 6.05 -14.09 -1.46
C LEU A 71 5.20 -15.25 -0.96
N LEU A 72 5.18 -15.48 0.35
CA LEU A 72 4.47 -16.58 0.99
C LEU A 72 3.48 -16.06 2.00
N TYR A 73 2.31 -16.69 2.07
CA TYR A 73 1.32 -16.47 3.13
C TYR A 73 1.16 -17.74 3.96
N ALA A 74 1.16 -17.62 5.27
CA ALA A 74 0.91 -18.74 6.18
C ALA A 74 0.13 -18.29 7.41
N GLU A 75 -0.58 -19.25 8.01
CA GLU A 75 -1.28 -19.07 9.27
C GLU A 75 -0.65 -19.95 10.36
N TYR A 76 -0.50 -19.39 11.55
CA TYR A 76 0.03 -20.06 12.73
C TYR A 76 -0.86 -19.76 13.94
N GLY A 77 -1.74 -20.71 14.27
CA GLY A 77 -2.78 -20.50 15.28
C GLY A 77 -3.73 -19.38 14.84
N LYS A 78 -3.77 -18.27 15.60
CA LYS A 78 -4.56 -17.07 15.24
C LYS A 78 -3.74 -16.03 14.46
N GLY A 79 -2.43 -16.24 14.31
CA GLY A 79 -1.55 -15.31 13.63
C GLY A 79 -1.48 -15.58 12.13
N ARG A 80 -1.26 -14.50 11.35
CA ARG A 80 -1.01 -14.56 9.91
C ARG A 80 0.32 -13.92 9.60
N VAL A 81 1.02 -14.48 8.63
CA VAL A 81 2.34 -14.02 8.23
C VAL A 81 2.40 -13.96 6.72
N VAL A 82 2.84 -12.83 6.19
CA VAL A 82 3.35 -12.73 4.83
C VAL A 82 4.87 -12.61 4.91
N TYR A 83 5.58 -13.57 4.32
CA TYR A 83 7.03 -13.53 4.17
C TYR A 83 7.39 -13.09 2.76
N SER A 84 8.29 -12.12 2.66
CA SER A 84 8.89 -11.70 1.39
C SER A 84 10.36 -12.12 1.33
N ALA A 85 10.74 -12.75 0.23
CA ALA A 85 12.12 -13.15 -0.05
C ALA A 85 13.01 -11.95 -0.45
N ALA A 86 12.42 -10.79 -0.73
CA ALA A 86 13.11 -9.56 -1.07
C ALA A 86 12.53 -8.37 -0.30
N ALA A 87 13.37 -7.40 0.03
CA ALA A 87 12.98 -6.14 0.64
C ALA A 87 12.41 -5.17 -0.43
N PHE A 88 11.27 -5.51 -1.03
CA PHE A 88 10.66 -4.67 -2.06
C PHE A 88 10.12 -3.36 -1.45
N GLU A 89 9.71 -3.38 -0.18
CA GLU A 89 9.26 -2.22 0.58
C GLU A 89 10.34 -1.15 0.76
N ALA A 90 11.62 -1.51 0.59
CA ALA A 90 12.73 -0.55 0.66
C ALA A 90 12.78 0.44 -0.51
N HIS A 91 11.92 0.28 -1.53
CA HIS A 91 11.83 1.19 -2.66
C HIS A 91 10.62 2.11 -2.57
N ASP A 92 10.89 3.40 -2.66
CA ASP A 92 9.86 4.41 -2.83
C ASP A 92 9.38 4.45 -4.28
N ARG A 93 8.43 3.55 -4.60
CA ARG A 93 7.72 3.53 -5.89
C ARG A 93 6.23 3.27 -5.66
N PRO A 94 5.33 3.91 -6.43
CA PRO A 94 3.89 3.70 -6.30
C PRO A 94 3.46 2.23 -6.38
N ALA A 95 4.07 1.44 -7.27
CA ALA A 95 3.78 0.01 -7.42
C ALA A 95 4.15 -0.80 -6.16
N ASN A 96 5.29 -0.47 -5.54
CA ASN A 96 5.75 -1.12 -4.31
C ASN A 96 4.83 -0.78 -3.13
N GLY A 97 4.45 0.50 -2.99
CA GLY A 97 3.49 0.95 -1.98
C GLY A 97 2.13 0.26 -2.12
N ALA A 98 1.60 0.16 -3.34
CA ALA A 98 0.32 -0.51 -3.59
C ALA A 98 0.34 -2.00 -3.19
N VAL A 99 1.42 -2.72 -3.50
CA VAL A 99 1.57 -4.12 -3.09
C VAL A 99 1.67 -4.26 -1.57
N LEU A 100 2.41 -3.36 -0.90
CA LEU A 100 2.49 -3.35 0.55
C LEU A 100 1.11 -3.12 1.19
N VAL A 101 0.35 -2.13 0.72
CA VAL A 101 -1.02 -1.87 1.20
C VAL A 101 -1.92 -3.07 0.99
N ASN A 102 -1.87 -3.73 -0.17
CA ASN A 102 -2.66 -4.94 -0.43
C ASN A 102 -2.29 -6.10 0.51
N ILE A 103 -1.01 -6.27 0.86
CA ILE A 103 -0.56 -7.26 1.85
C ILE A 103 -1.10 -6.90 3.24
N LEU A 104 -1.06 -5.63 3.62
CA LEU A 104 -1.58 -5.20 4.92
C LEU A 104 -3.11 -5.36 5.00
N ASN A 105 -3.83 -5.08 3.92
CA ASN A 105 -5.27 -5.38 3.80
C ASN A 105 -5.51 -6.90 3.97
N LEU A 106 -4.81 -7.74 3.20
CA LEU A 106 -4.92 -9.21 3.33
C LEU A 106 -4.71 -9.69 4.78
N LEU A 107 -3.82 -9.04 5.53
CA LEU A 107 -3.52 -9.37 6.92
C LEU A 107 -4.55 -8.83 7.93
N THR A 108 -5.35 -7.82 7.56
CA THR A 108 -6.22 -7.07 8.49
C THR A 108 -7.70 -7.04 8.11
N ASP A 109 -8.09 -7.51 6.92
CA ASP A 109 -9.43 -7.35 6.35
C ASP A 109 -10.55 -7.88 7.26
N ASP A 110 -10.37 -9.03 7.91
CA ASP A 110 -11.36 -9.61 8.84
C ASP A 110 -11.16 -9.19 10.30
N LEU A 111 -10.09 -8.45 10.61
CA LEU A 111 -9.83 -7.88 11.95
C LEU A 111 -10.58 -6.57 12.16
N GLY A 112 -11.49 -6.23 11.25
CA GLY A 112 -12.16 -4.94 11.20
C GLY A 112 -11.34 -3.89 10.46
N GLY A 113 -10.24 -4.22 9.78
CA GLY A 113 -9.48 -3.28 8.95
C GLY A 113 -8.74 -2.17 9.71
N TRP A 114 -8.46 -1.07 9.03
CA TRP A 114 -7.63 0.03 9.55
C TRP A 114 -8.31 0.84 10.66
N SER A 115 -7.50 1.41 11.55
CA SER A 115 -7.95 2.39 12.55
C SER A 115 -8.39 3.71 11.91
N PHE A 116 -7.76 4.09 10.79
CA PHE A 116 -8.18 5.17 9.93
C PHE A 116 -7.70 4.95 8.49
N SER A 117 -8.34 5.62 7.54
CA SER A 117 -7.92 5.72 6.14
C SER A 117 -8.28 7.10 5.58
N ALA A 118 -7.65 7.51 4.49
CA ALA A 118 -7.98 8.78 3.85
C ALA A 118 -7.82 8.74 2.33
N GLU A 119 -8.70 9.45 1.64
CA GLU A 119 -8.52 9.89 0.26
C GLU A 119 -7.80 11.23 0.30
N ALA A 120 -6.47 11.19 0.20
CA ALA A 120 -5.63 12.38 0.27
C ALA A 120 -4.43 12.30 -0.70
N PRO A 121 -3.87 13.44 -1.13
CA PRO A 121 -2.62 13.46 -1.88
C PRO A 121 -1.48 12.76 -1.11
N ALA A 122 -0.56 12.12 -1.83
CA ALA A 122 0.52 11.32 -1.23
C ALA A 122 1.47 12.12 -0.30
N GLN A 123 1.51 13.44 -0.44
CA GLN A 123 2.29 14.35 0.42
C GLN A 123 1.61 14.68 1.76
N VAL A 124 0.43 14.13 2.03
CA VAL A 124 -0.28 14.36 3.29
C VAL A 124 0.08 13.27 4.27
N GLU A 125 0.75 13.65 5.34
CA GLU A 125 0.98 12.78 6.48
C GLU A 125 -0.21 12.88 7.45
N ILE A 126 -0.69 11.73 7.91
CA ILE A 126 -1.82 11.65 8.86
C ILE A 126 -1.41 10.82 10.06
N VAL A 127 -1.58 11.39 11.26
CA VAL A 127 -1.28 10.72 12.52
C VAL A 127 -2.50 10.76 13.44
N GLN A 128 -2.92 9.59 13.89
CA GLN A 128 -3.99 9.43 14.87
C GLN A 128 -3.42 9.10 16.25
N PHE A 129 -3.88 9.84 17.27
CA PHE A 129 -3.70 9.48 18.68
C PHE A 129 -5.04 9.13 19.32
N THR A 130 -5.04 8.18 20.23
CA THR A 130 -6.23 7.76 20.97
C THR A 130 -6.05 8.04 22.45
N VAL A 131 -6.96 8.83 23.02
CA VAL A 131 -7.04 9.08 24.46
C VAL A 131 -8.23 8.30 24.99
N ALA A 132 -7.98 7.03 25.34
CA ALA A 132 -9.01 6.02 25.56
C ALA A 132 -9.93 6.33 26.75
N ASP A 133 -9.38 6.88 27.83
CA ASP A 133 -10.12 7.33 29.02
C ASP A 133 -11.11 8.46 28.70
N LYS A 134 -10.76 9.32 27.73
CA LYS A 134 -11.62 10.41 27.25
C LYS A 134 -12.49 10.01 26.07
N LYS A 135 -12.35 8.78 25.57
CA LYS A 135 -13.04 8.29 24.36
C LYS A 135 -12.94 9.28 23.19
N ARG A 136 -11.71 9.72 22.94
CA ARG A 136 -11.37 10.73 21.94
C ARG A 136 -10.21 10.29 21.06
N HIS A 137 -10.36 10.48 19.75
CA HIS A 137 -9.26 10.41 18.78
C HIS A 137 -8.84 11.81 18.41
N TYR A 138 -7.53 12.04 18.30
CA TYR A 138 -6.97 13.22 17.65
C TYR A 138 -6.40 12.79 16.30
N VAL A 139 -6.90 13.39 15.22
CA VAL A 139 -6.46 13.11 13.86
C VAL A 139 -5.78 14.34 13.31
N ASN A 140 -4.49 14.21 13.01
CA ASN A 140 -3.64 15.33 12.63
C ASN A 140 -3.16 15.13 11.20
N PHE A 141 -3.26 16.18 10.40
CA PHE A 141 -2.86 16.24 9.01
C PHE A 141 -1.69 17.21 8.89
N ILE A 142 -0.67 16.84 8.14
CA ILE A 142 0.48 17.69 7.81
C ILE A 142 0.71 17.61 6.30
N ASN A 143 0.82 18.76 5.66
CA ASN A 143 1.27 18.88 4.27
C ASN A 143 2.81 18.86 4.26
N SER A 144 3.40 17.70 3.99
CA SER A 144 4.84 17.44 4.16
C SER A 144 5.66 17.63 2.90
N VAL A 145 5.15 18.37 1.90
CA VAL A 145 5.93 18.64 0.68
C VAL A 145 7.10 19.58 0.97
N ASP A 146 8.31 19.15 0.57
CA ASP A 146 9.50 19.97 0.61
C ASP A 146 9.51 20.94 -0.58
N ALA A 147 8.91 22.12 -0.37
CA ALA A 147 8.80 23.16 -1.37
C ALA A 147 8.85 24.55 -0.73
N PHE A 148 9.39 25.52 -1.47
CA PHE A 148 9.42 26.92 -1.04
C PHE A 148 8.02 27.49 -0.80
N GLU A 149 7.05 27.10 -1.62
CA GLU A 149 5.63 27.39 -1.41
C GLU A 149 4.82 26.10 -1.30
N LEU A 150 4.07 25.96 -0.21
CA LEU A 150 3.18 24.82 0.00
C LEU A 150 1.87 25.05 -0.76
N PRO A 151 1.47 24.22 -1.74
CA PRO A 151 0.15 24.33 -2.33
C PRO A 151 -0.93 24.11 -1.26
N THR A 152 -2.06 24.80 -1.39
CA THR A 152 -3.23 24.47 -0.57
C THR A 152 -3.88 23.22 -1.14
N LEU A 153 -4.04 22.21 -0.30
CA LEU A 153 -4.76 20.98 -0.62
C LEU A 153 -6.21 21.12 -0.17
N CYS A 154 -7.13 20.59 -0.97
CA CYS A 154 -8.56 20.65 -0.74
C CYS A 154 -9.18 19.27 -0.94
N ASP A 155 -10.45 19.13 -0.55
CA ASP A 155 -11.32 18.01 -0.90
C ASP A 155 -10.78 16.62 -0.52
N MET A 156 -10.21 16.51 0.68
CA MET A 156 -9.78 15.23 1.22
C MET A 156 -10.91 14.62 2.06
N LYS A 157 -10.99 13.29 2.09
CA LYS A 157 -11.91 12.55 2.95
C LYS A 157 -11.13 11.67 3.89
N VAL A 158 -11.59 11.59 5.14
CA VAL A 158 -10.99 10.72 6.14
C VAL A 158 -12.05 9.85 6.78
N HIS A 159 -11.69 8.60 6.97
CA HIS A 159 -12.45 7.59 7.69
C HIS A 159 -11.71 7.26 8.97
N VAL A 160 -12.39 7.35 10.11
CA VAL A 160 -11.82 7.02 11.41
C VAL A 160 -12.69 5.97 12.07
N ARG A 161 -12.11 4.84 12.42
CA ARG A 161 -12.82 3.79 13.15
C ARG A 161 -13.02 4.21 14.59
N VAL A 162 -14.22 3.98 15.10
CA VAL A 162 -14.59 4.25 16.50
C VAL A 162 -15.16 2.99 17.15
N ALA A 163 -14.98 2.85 18.46
CA ALA A 163 -15.45 1.68 19.21
C ALA A 163 -16.93 1.75 19.61
N GLY A 164 -17.59 2.88 19.36
CA GLY A 164 -18.98 3.12 19.74
C GLY A 164 -19.56 4.25 18.88
N LYS A 165 -20.78 4.66 19.23
CA LYS A 165 -21.49 5.71 18.50
C LYS A 165 -20.75 7.04 18.55
N VAL A 166 -20.66 7.73 17.42
CA VAL A 166 -19.97 9.02 17.32
C VAL A 166 -20.83 10.09 18.01
N LYS A 167 -20.21 10.85 18.91
CA LYS A 167 -20.84 12.01 19.55
C LYS A 167 -20.68 13.27 18.70
N GLN A 168 -19.46 13.54 18.26
CA GLN A 168 -19.11 14.73 17.49
C GLN A 168 -17.75 14.59 16.82
N VAL A 169 -17.58 15.38 15.77
CA VAL A 169 -16.28 15.67 15.15
C VAL A 169 -16.04 17.18 15.28
N LEU A 170 -14.86 17.56 15.78
CA LEU A 170 -14.49 18.96 16.02
C LEU A 170 -13.25 19.32 15.20
N SER A 171 -13.30 20.44 14.49
CA SER A 171 -12.09 21.10 13.96
C SER A 171 -11.37 21.82 15.09
N LEU A 172 -10.09 21.52 15.26
CA LEU A 172 -9.24 22.12 16.29
C LEU A 172 -8.37 23.26 15.70
N PRO A 173 -7.95 24.23 16.54
CA PRO A 173 -8.20 24.31 17.99
C PRO A 173 -9.53 24.98 18.37
N GLU A 174 -10.30 25.54 17.43
CA GLU A 174 -11.50 26.32 17.74
C GLU A 174 -12.69 25.49 18.25
N GLU A 175 -12.56 24.16 18.27
CA GLU A 175 -13.60 23.21 18.62
C GLU A 175 -14.90 23.41 17.82
N LYS A 176 -14.74 23.79 16.55
CA LYS A 176 -15.89 23.98 15.66
C LYS A 176 -16.45 22.62 15.24
N ALA A 177 -17.70 22.36 15.60
CA ALA A 177 -18.40 21.15 15.18
C ALA A 177 -18.43 21.02 13.65
N MET A 178 -18.18 19.79 13.17
CA MET A 178 -18.21 19.44 11.76
C MET A 178 -19.33 18.45 11.46
N THR A 179 -19.82 18.51 10.22
CA THR A 179 -20.68 17.47 9.69
C THR A 179 -19.89 16.20 9.43
N PHE A 180 -20.49 15.06 9.73
CA PHE A 180 -19.90 13.75 9.50
C PHE A 180 -20.98 12.72 9.14
N VAL A 181 -20.56 11.59 8.60
CA VAL A 181 -21.42 10.44 8.29
C VAL A 181 -20.88 9.23 9.04
N GLU A 182 -21.73 8.51 9.76
CA GLU A 182 -21.36 7.24 10.39
C GLU A 182 -21.74 6.08 9.46
N LYS A 183 -20.78 5.19 9.18
CA LYS A 183 -20.98 4.01 8.34
C LYS A 183 -20.02 2.90 8.78
N ASP A 184 -20.55 1.69 8.99
CA ASP A 184 -19.77 0.47 9.26
C ASP A 184 -18.77 0.60 10.44
N GLY A 185 -19.16 1.32 11.51
CA GLY A 185 -18.32 1.57 12.68
C GLY A 185 -17.18 2.58 12.44
N CYS A 186 -17.25 3.32 11.34
CA CYS A 186 -16.35 4.42 11.00
C CYS A 186 -17.13 5.73 10.91
N VAL A 187 -16.46 6.82 11.27
CA VAL A 187 -16.89 8.18 10.95
C VAL A 187 -16.16 8.68 9.71
N GLU A 188 -16.91 9.23 8.77
CA GLU A 188 -16.41 9.94 7.60
C GLU A 188 -16.62 11.44 7.78
N PHE A 189 -15.59 12.25 7.53
CA PHE A 189 -15.71 13.69 7.43
C PHE A 189 -14.75 14.27 6.39
N ALA A 190 -15.09 15.44 5.85
CA ALA A 190 -14.30 16.12 4.84
C ALA A 190 -13.28 17.08 5.46
N VAL A 191 -12.08 17.12 4.90
CA VAL A 191 -11.06 18.15 5.19
C VAL A 191 -11.04 19.10 3.99
N GLU A 192 -11.81 20.19 4.10
CA GLU A 192 -12.00 21.14 3.00
C GLU A 192 -10.71 21.83 2.58
N ARG A 193 -9.81 22.10 3.54
CA ARG A 193 -8.60 22.88 3.28
C ARG A 193 -7.45 22.56 4.24
N LEU A 194 -6.30 22.23 3.67
CA LEU A 194 -5.01 22.03 4.34
C LEU A 194 -3.92 22.85 3.65
N LYS A 195 -3.31 23.80 4.38
CA LYS A 195 -2.12 24.54 3.91
C LYS A 195 -0.85 23.95 4.53
N ILE A 196 -0.78 23.92 5.86
CA ILE A 196 0.36 23.41 6.63
C ILE A 196 -0.08 22.22 7.47
N CYS A 197 -0.90 22.47 8.50
CA CYS A 197 -1.45 21.42 9.35
C CYS A 197 -2.93 21.67 9.66
N ARG A 198 -3.64 20.59 9.99
CA ARG A 198 -5.01 20.61 10.51
C ARG A 198 -5.17 19.49 11.53
N SER A 199 -5.92 19.76 12.58
CA SER A 199 -6.19 18.80 13.64
C SER A 199 -7.68 18.68 13.87
N PHE A 200 -8.13 17.47 14.16
CA PHE A 200 -9.52 17.15 14.43
C PHE A 200 -9.62 16.29 15.69
N ALA A 201 -10.70 16.48 16.45
CA ALA A 201 -11.09 15.56 17.51
C ALA A 201 -12.33 14.77 17.08
N VAL A 202 -12.32 13.46 17.32
CA VAL A 202 -13.48 12.58 17.15
C VAL A 202 -13.82 11.99 18.51
N ASP A 203 -15.02 12.30 19.00
CA ASP A 203 -15.51 11.81 20.29
C ASP A 203 -16.54 10.70 20.09
N TRP A 204 -16.50 9.67 20.93
CA TRP A 204 -17.51 8.60 20.92
C TRP A 204 -18.07 8.29 22.32
N GLU A 205 -19.12 7.46 22.33
CA GLU A 205 -19.86 7.03 23.52
C GLU A 205 -19.07 6.20 24.52
#